data_AF-A0A7C1V2P4-F1
#
_entry.id   AF-A0A7C1V2P4-F1
#
_cell.length_a   1.000
_cell.length_b   1.000
_cell.length_c   1.000
_cell.angle_alpha   90.00
_cell.angle_beta   90.00
_cell.angle_gamma   90.00
#
_symmetry.space_group_name_H-M   'P 1'
#
loop_
_entity.id
_entity.type
_entity.pdbx_description
1 polymer ?
#
loop_
_entity_poly.entity_id
_entity_poly.type
_entity_poly.pdbx_seq_one_letter_code
_entity_poly.pdbx_strand_id
1 'polypeptide(L)'
;MAIEAGIDCLSGIEPKSIDGLFFASTTQVYTEKASASSIATVLDLREDIVTADFTDSLKAGTTALARAVDTIKANKDISRILVVASDMREAEPATTWEFGFADGAAAFLIAEGDKLPLIIDDYFSISTNVTGPWKRTKEDSFIRTFETKMDNQISYCI
;
A
#
# COMPACT_ATOMS: atom_id res chain seq x y z
N MET A 1 -8.81 -3.12 9.04
CA MET A 1 -7.60 -2.26 9.17
C MET A 1 -7.55 -1.17 8.10
N ALA A 2 -7.48 -1.50 6.80
CA ALA A 2 -7.46 -0.50 5.73
C ALA A 2 -8.57 0.57 5.84
N ILE A 3 -9.82 0.15 6.05
CA ILE A 3 -10.98 1.05 6.21
C ILE A 3 -10.79 1.98 7.42
N GLU A 4 -10.43 1.44 8.59
CA GLU A 4 -10.20 2.24 9.81
C GLU A 4 -9.09 3.29 9.62
N ALA A 5 -7.97 2.90 8.99
CA ALA A 5 -6.91 3.85 8.67
C ALA A 5 -7.40 4.94 7.71
N GLY A 6 -8.22 4.59 6.73
CA GLY A 6 -8.87 5.54 5.84
C GLY A 6 -9.80 6.51 6.57
N ILE A 7 -10.65 6.01 7.48
CA ILE A 7 -11.57 6.83 8.29
C ILE A 7 -10.76 7.83 9.14
N ASP A 8 -9.72 7.37 9.82
CA ASP A 8 -8.87 8.22 10.66
C ASP A 8 -8.18 9.31 9.82
N CYS A 9 -7.62 8.94 8.66
CA CYS A 9 -6.99 9.87 7.74
C CYS A 9 -7.97 10.91 7.15
N LEU A 10 -9.25 10.54 6.96
CA LEU A 10 -10.29 11.43 6.45
C LEU A 10 -10.99 12.23 7.56
N SER A 11 -10.56 12.11 8.82
CA SER A 11 -11.16 12.85 9.93
C SER A 11 -11.07 14.36 9.70
N GLY A 12 -12.24 15.02 9.60
CA GLY A 12 -12.34 16.45 9.30
C GLY A 12 -12.21 16.82 7.80
N ILE A 13 -12.19 15.83 6.90
CA ILE A 13 -12.12 16.00 5.45
C ILE A 13 -13.40 15.46 4.82
N GLU A 14 -13.96 16.18 3.87
CA GLU A 14 -15.15 15.71 3.13
C GLU A 14 -14.78 14.52 2.23
N PRO A 15 -15.36 13.32 2.42
CA PRO A 15 -15.01 12.14 1.60
C PRO A 15 -15.30 12.34 0.12
N LYS A 16 -16.34 13.12 -0.20
CA LYS A 16 -16.69 13.47 -1.58
C LYS A 16 -15.69 14.42 -2.26
N SER A 17 -14.68 14.92 -1.56
CA SER A 17 -13.61 15.75 -2.13
C SER A 17 -12.41 14.95 -2.65
N ILE A 18 -12.42 13.62 -2.44
CA ILE A 18 -11.37 12.69 -2.86
C ILE A 18 -11.61 12.23 -4.29
N ASP A 19 -10.56 12.28 -5.11
CA ASP A 19 -10.61 12.00 -6.55
C ASP A 19 -10.04 10.62 -6.90
N GLY A 20 -9.40 9.95 -5.93
CA GLY A 20 -8.86 8.61 -6.13
C GLY A 20 -8.57 7.84 -4.84
N LEU A 21 -8.53 6.51 -4.95
CA LEU A 21 -8.11 5.61 -3.88
C LEU A 21 -7.17 4.53 -4.40
N PHE A 22 -5.94 4.53 -3.88
CA PHE A 22 -4.93 3.51 -4.17
C PHE A 22 -4.76 2.61 -2.94
N PHE A 23 -5.06 1.32 -3.10
CA PHE A 23 -4.88 0.35 -2.03
C PHE A 23 -3.62 -0.47 -2.27
N ALA A 24 -2.78 -0.63 -1.25
CA ALA A 24 -1.57 -1.43 -1.31
C ALA A 24 -1.61 -2.56 -0.29
N SER A 25 -1.42 -3.80 -0.74
CA SER A 25 -1.42 -4.97 0.12
C SER A 25 -0.71 -6.16 -0.53
N THR A 26 0.09 -6.87 0.24
CA THR A 26 0.58 -8.23 -0.09
C THR A 26 -0.34 -9.35 0.37
N THR A 27 -1.34 -9.03 1.19
CA THR A 27 -2.31 -9.99 1.76
C THR A 27 -3.74 -9.64 1.37
N GLN A 28 -3.95 -9.45 0.07
CA GLN A 28 -5.23 -9.09 -0.51
C GLN A 28 -6.30 -10.17 -0.24
N VAL A 29 -7.52 -9.74 0.13
CA VAL A 29 -8.66 -10.64 0.39
C VAL A 29 -9.17 -11.31 -0.89
N TYR A 30 -9.15 -10.58 -2.00
CA TYR A 30 -9.68 -11.04 -3.29
C TYR A 30 -8.58 -11.03 -4.35
N THR A 31 -8.53 -12.08 -5.17
CA THR A 31 -7.58 -12.14 -6.29
C THR A 31 -8.06 -11.34 -7.51
N GLU A 32 -9.37 -11.26 -7.74
CA GLU A 32 -9.94 -10.64 -8.95
C GLU A 32 -10.78 -9.38 -8.66
N LYS A 33 -11.45 -9.34 -7.50
CA LYS A 33 -12.29 -8.21 -7.13
C LYS A 33 -11.42 -7.05 -6.65
N ALA A 34 -11.68 -5.86 -7.18
CA ALA A 34 -11.01 -4.64 -6.74
C ALA A 34 -11.32 -4.33 -5.28
N SER A 35 -10.32 -4.49 -4.41
CA SER A 35 -10.44 -4.14 -2.99
C SER A 35 -10.48 -2.63 -2.83
N ALA A 36 -9.69 -1.88 -3.61
CA ALA A 36 -9.71 -0.42 -3.61
C ALA A 36 -11.13 0.15 -3.83
N SER A 37 -11.86 -0.38 -4.82
CA SER A 37 -13.25 0.02 -5.07
C SER A 37 -14.17 -0.32 -3.90
N SER A 38 -14.00 -1.50 -3.28
CA SER A 38 -14.79 -1.88 -2.10
C SER A 38 -14.53 -0.97 -0.90
N ILE A 39 -13.26 -0.58 -0.67
CA ILE A 39 -12.89 0.36 0.40
C ILE A 39 -13.47 1.75 0.09
N ALA A 40 -13.40 2.21 -1.15
CA ALA A 40 -13.96 3.51 -1.56
C ALA A 40 -15.46 3.61 -1.29
N THR A 41 -16.23 2.54 -1.56
CA THR A 41 -17.66 2.48 -1.23
C THR A 41 -17.89 2.59 0.28
N VAL A 42 -17.11 1.90 1.10
CA VAL A 42 -17.27 1.93 2.57
C VAL A 42 -16.90 3.30 3.14
N LEU A 43 -15.90 3.97 2.58
CA LEU A 43 -15.49 5.33 2.96
C LEU A 43 -16.42 6.42 2.40
N ASP A 44 -17.51 6.04 1.72
CA ASP A 44 -18.46 6.95 1.08
C ASP A 44 -17.78 7.94 0.12
N LEU A 45 -16.79 7.49 -0.65
CA LEU A 45 -16.19 8.30 -1.71
C LEU A 45 -17.18 8.47 -2.89
N ARG A 46 -16.81 9.28 -3.88
CA ARG A 46 -17.60 9.36 -5.12
C ARG A 46 -17.41 8.10 -5.96
N GLU A 47 -18.34 7.82 -6.86
CA GLU A 47 -18.25 6.67 -7.77
C GLU A 47 -17.31 6.95 -8.96
N ASP A 48 -17.09 8.22 -9.28
CA ASP A 48 -16.26 8.72 -10.38
C ASP A 48 -14.81 8.99 -9.97
N ILE A 49 -14.21 8.08 -9.21
CA ILE A 49 -12.83 8.19 -8.73
C ILE A 49 -11.90 7.19 -9.40
N VAL A 50 -10.61 7.53 -9.49
CA VAL A 50 -9.60 6.57 -9.92
C VAL A 50 -9.31 5.58 -8.80
N THR A 51 -9.37 4.28 -9.09
CA THR A 51 -9.00 3.25 -8.10
C THR A 51 -7.93 2.32 -8.67
N ALA A 52 -7.02 1.88 -7.80
CA ALA A 52 -5.98 0.93 -8.16
C ALA A 52 -5.57 0.08 -6.95
N ASP A 53 -5.33 -1.21 -7.18
CA ASP A 53 -4.77 -2.14 -6.22
C ASP A 53 -3.29 -2.40 -6.56
N PHE A 54 -2.38 -2.14 -5.62
CA PHE A 54 -0.96 -2.39 -5.71
C PHE A 54 -0.62 -3.61 -4.85
N THR A 55 -0.23 -4.71 -5.49
CA THR A 55 -0.12 -6.01 -4.83
C THR A 55 1.25 -6.66 -5.00
N ASP A 56 1.43 -7.82 -4.35
CA ASP A 56 2.50 -8.80 -4.60
C ASP A 56 3.93 -8.36 -4.24
N SER A 57 4.12 -7.15 -3.69
CA SER A 57 5.42 -6.66 -3.22
C SER A 57 5.29 -5.89 -1.92
N LEU A 58 6.25 -6.06 -1.00
CA LEU A 58 6.31 -5.25 0.23
C LEU A 58 6.55 -3.76 -0.07
N LYS A 59 7.08 -3.42 -1.26
CA LYS A 59 7.22 -2.05 -1.74
C LYS A 59 5.93 -1.50 -2.34
N ALA A 60 4.83 -2.25 -2.36
CA ALA A 60 3.57 -1.81 -2.96
C ALA A 60 3.07 -0.49 -2.36
N GLY A 61 3.23 -0.28 -1.05
CA GLY A 61 2.83 0.97 -0.38
C GLY A 61 3.59 2.20 -0.87
N THR A 62 4.93 2.14 -0.93
CA THR A 62 5.72 3.26 -1.42
C THR A 62 5.59 3.45 -2.93
N THR A 63 5.35 2.37 -3.68
CA THR A 63 5.02 2.43 -5.11
C THR A 63 3.69 3.14 -5.33
N ALA A 64 2.66 2.80 -4.56
CA ALA A 64 1.36 3.46 -4.61
C ALA A 64 1.48 4.95 -4.29
N LEU A 65 2.30 5.31 -3.29
CA LEU A 65 2.58 6.70 -2.93
C LEU A 65 3.23 7.47 -4.09
N ALA A 66 4.29 6.94 -4.69
CA ALA A 66 4.96 7.57 -5.84
C ALA A 66 4.01 7.71 -7.03
N ARG A 67 3.20 6.67 -7.29
CA ARG A 67 2.20 6.71 -8.36
C ARG A 67 1.08 7.72 -8.09
N ALA A 68 0.66 7.91 -6.84
CA ALA A 68 -0.33 8.95 -6.50
C ALA A 68 0.20 10.35 -6.83
N VAL A 69 1.45 10.64 -6.50
CA VAL A 69 2.11 11.90 -6.86
C VAL A 69 2.15 12.09 -8.38
N ASP A 70 2.52 11.06 -9.12
CA ASP A 70 2.56 11.12 -10.59
C ASP A 70 1.17 11.30 -11.19
N THR A 71 0.15 10.61 -10.67
CA THR A 71 -1.22 10.70 -11.15
C THR A 71 -1.77 12.10 -10.97
N ILE A 72 -1.55 12.73 -9.81
CA ILE A 72 -1.98 14.12 -9.57
C ILE A 72 -1.25 15.07 -10.54
N LYS A 73 0.08 14.95 -10.68
CA LYS A 73 0.86 15.81 -11.59
C LYS A 73 0.46 15.65 -13.07
N ALA A 74 0.04 14.45 -13.48
CA ALA A 74 -0.32 14.15 -14.86
C ALA A 74 -1.76 14.53 -15.23
N ASN A 75 -2.65 14.71 -14.25
CA ASN A 75 -4.08 14.92 -14.48
C ASN A 75 -4.57 16.18 -13.77
N LYS A 76 -5.12 17.14 -14.53
CA LYS A 76 -5.60 18.41 -13.98
C LYS A 76 -6.85 18.28 -13.11
N ASP A 77 -7.63 17.23 -13.34
CA ASP A 77 -8.92 17.02 -12.68
C ASP A 77 -8.78 16.16 -11.40
N ILE A 78 -7.59 15.63 -11.12
CA ILE A 78 -7.33 14.78 -9.95
C ILE A 78 -6.41 15.54 -9.01
N SER A 79 -6.96 16.00 -7.90
CA SER A 79 -6.26 16.84 -6.93
C SER A 79 -5.95 16.12 -5.62
N ARG A 80 -6.73 15.08 -5.28
CA ARG A 80 -6.64 14.35 -4.02
C ARG A 80 -6.75 12.84 -4.21
N ILE A 81 -5.71 12.11 -3.83
CA ILE A 81 -5.69 10.64 -3.85
C ILE A 81 -5.41 10.12 -2.45
N LEU A 82 -6.32 9.28 -1.95
CA LEU A 82 -6.11 8.53 -0.71
C LEU A 82 -5.31 7.27 -0.99
N VAL A 83 -4.12 7.16 -0.41
CA VAL A 83 -3.30 5.95 -0.48
C VAL A 83 -3.44 5.19 0.84
N VAL A 84 -3.89 3.94 0.79
CA VAL A 84 -4.04 3.08 1.97
C VAL A 84 -3.16 1.86 1.79
N ALA A 85 -2.25 1.61 2.74
CA ALA A 85 -1.47 0.38 2.79
C ALA A 85 -1.96 -0.45 3.98
N SER A 86 -2.24 -1.74 3.77
CA SER A 86 -2.63 -2.65 4.86
C SER A 86 -2.18 -4.07 4.59
N ASP A 87 -1.55 -4.68 5.58
CA ASP A 87 -1.03 -6.04 5.49
C ASP A 87 -1.17 -6.78 6.82
N MET A 88 -1.39 -8.09 6.72
CA MET A 88 -1.37 -9.02 7.85
C MET A 88 -0.59 -10.26 7.43
N ARG A 89 0.73 -10.26 7.69
CA ARG A 89 1.61 -11.35 7.26
C ARG A 89 1.63 -12.45 8.32
N GLU A 90 1.10 -13.61 7.95
CA GLU A 90 1.09 -14.79 8.82
C GLU A 90 2.51 -15.32 9.05
N ALA A 91 2.89 -15.46 10.32
CA ALA A 91 4.18 -16.01 10.73
C ALA A 91 4.12 -17.54 10.84
N GLU A 92 5.16 -18.22 10.37
CA GLU A 92 5.29 -19.66 10.55
C GLU A 92 5.63 -19.97 12.02
N PRO A 93 4.87 -20.86 12.70
CA PRO A 93 5.14 -21.23 14.09
C PRO A 93 6.54 -21.81 14.29
N ALA A 94 7.15 -21.54 15.46
CA ALA A 94 8.49 -21.98 15.83
C ALA A 94 9.60 -21.49 14.87
N THR A 95 9.39 -20.34 14.23
CA THR A 95 10.39 -19.68 13.39
C THR A 95 10.70 -18.28 13.89
N THR A 96 11.79 -17.68 13.39
CA THR A 96 12.13 -16.28 13.71
C THR A 96 11.07 -15.28 13.26
N TRP A 97 10.17 -15.66 12.35
CA TRP A 97 9.12 -14.79 11.85
C TRP A 97 8.04 -14.48 12.88
N GLU A 98 7.88 -15.30 13.92
CA GLU A 98 6.94 -15.03 15.03
C GLU A 98 7.27 -13.72 15.76
N PHE A 99 8.55 -13.36 15.82
CA PHE A 99 9.01 -12.10 16.42
C PHE A 99 9.09 -10.95 15.41
N GLY A 100 9.23 -11.27 14.12
CA GLY A 100 9.54 -10.29 13.07
C GLY A 100 8.34 -9.78 12.29
N PHE A 101 7.22 -10.52 12.27
CA PHE A 101 6.01 -10.09 11.58
C PHE A 101 5.05 -9.38 12.52
N ALA A 102 4.31 -8.46 11.90
CA ALA A 102 3.25 -7.70 12.51
C ALA A 102 2.17 -7.47 11.43
N ASP A 103 1.02 -7.00 11.90
CA ASP A 103 -0.07 -6.53 11.07
C ASP A 103 -0.25 -5.02 11.26
N GLY A 104 -0.89 -4.38 10.29
CA GLY A 104 -1.16 -2.96 10.39
C GLY A 104 -1.79 -2.36 9.14
N ALA A 105 -2.17 -1.10 9.29
CA ALA A 105 -2.55 -0.25 8.17
C ALA A 105 -2.08 1.18 8.40
N ALA A 106 -1.79 1.87 7.31
CA ALA A 106 -1.53 3.30 7.28
C ALA A 106 -2.24 3.91 6.08
N ALA A 107 -2.74 5.13 6.22
CA ALA A 107 -3.37 5.88 5.16
C ALA A 107 -2.72 7.26 5.03
N PHE A 108 -2.55 7.70 3.79
CA PHE A 108 -1.95 8.97 3.43
C PHE A 108 -2.85 9.66 2.41
N LEU A 109 -3.27 10.88 2.71
CA LEU A 109 -3.95 11.73 1.74
C LEU A 109 -2.92 12.55 0.97
N ILE A 110 -2.74 12.24 -0.31
CA ILE A 110 -1.87 12.98 -1.21
C ILE A 110 -2.72 14.01 -1.93
N ALA A 111 -2.29 15.27 -1.87
CA ALA A 111 -3.03 16.38 -2.44
C ALA A 111 -2.09 17.39 -3.10
N GLU A 112 -2.64 18.20 -4.02
CA GLU A 112 -2.00 19.39 -4.56
C GLU A 112 -2.62 20.66 -3.95
N GLY A 113 -1.79 21.61 -3.50
CA GLY A 113 -2.25 22.91 -2.98
C GLY A 113 -1.25 23.63 -2.05
N ASP A 114 -1.50 24.91 -1.79
CA ASP A 114 -0.55 25.84 -1.14
C ASP A 114 -0.46 25.73 0.40
N LYS A 115 -1.21 24.83 1.04
CA LYS A 115 -1.34 24.74 2.52
C LYS A 115 -1.26 23.32 3.06
N LEU A 116 -0.29 22.55 2.57
CA LEU A 116 -0.05 21.19 3.04
C LEU A 116 1.00 21.20 4.18
N PRO A 117 0.75 20.47 5.29
CA PRO A 117 1.68 20.43 6.42
C PRO A 117 2.97 19.64 6.11
N LEU A 118 2.93 18.78 5.09
CA LEU A 118 4.05 17.98 4.63
C LEU A 118 4.16 18.11 3.11
N ILE A 119 5.39 18.23 2.62
CA ILE A 119 5.70 18.36 1.20
C ILE A 119 6.62 17.21 0.81
N ILE A 120 6.30 16.54 -0.29
CA ILE A 120 7.18 15.58 -0.94
C ILE A 120 8.04 16.36 -1.93
N ASP A 121 9.32 16.53 -1.62
CA ASP A 121 10.27 17.29 -2.45
C ASP A 121 10.65 16.51 -3.71
N ASP A 122 11.13 15.27 -3.53
CA ASP A 122 11.49 14.38 -4.62
C ASP A 122 11.37 12.92 -4.17
N TYR A 123 11.32 11.99 -5.13
CA TYR A 123 11.41 10.57 -4.88
C TYR A 123 12.24 9.88 -5.97
N PHE A 124 12.95 8.82 -5.60
CA PHE A 124 13.75 8.02 -6.52
C PHE A 124 13.46 6.54 -6.35
N SER A 125 13.60 5.76 -7.43
CA SER A 125 13.37 4.33 -7.38
C SER A 125 14.51 3.58 -8.09
N ILE A 126 15.07 2.61 -7.38
CA ILE A 126 15.99 1.60 -7.93
C ILE A 126 15.23 0.29 -8.00
N SER A 127 15.39 -0.43 -9.10
CA SER A 127 14.87 -1.78 -9.27
C SER A 127 16.03 -2.73 -9.57
N THR A 128 16.11 -3.82 -8.81
CA THR A 128 17.07 -4.89 -9.02
C THR A 128 16.42 -6.18 -8.56
N ASN A 129 16.64 -7.26 -9.32
CA ASN A 129 16.24 -8.58 -8.89
C ASN A 129 17.24 -9.09 -7.86
N VAL A 130 16.75 -9.35 -6.65
CA VAL A 130 17.53 -9.94 -5.56
C VAL A 130 16.83 -11.18 -5.05
N THR A 131 17.61 -12.18 -4.63
CA THR A 131 17.10 -13.30 -3.84
C THR A 131 16.72 -12.77 -2.46
N GLY A 132 15.46 -12.96 -2.08
CA GLY A 132 14.94 -12.60 -0.76
C GLY A 132 13.70 -13.43 -0.43
N PRO A 133 13.02 -13.11 0.69
CA PRO A 133 11.85 -13.86 1.11
C PRO A 133 10.74 -13.80 0.05
N TRP A 134 10.14 -14.95 -0.25
CA TRP A 134 9.13 -15.09 -1.29
C TRP A 134 8.01 -16.04 -0.84
N LYS A 135 6.85 -15.95 -1.48
CA LYS A 135 5.68 -16.79 -1.15
C LYS A 135 4.87 -17.03 -2.41
N ARG A 136 4.47 -18.28 -2.67
CA ARG A 136 3.50 -18.58 -3.74
C ARG A 136 2.08 -18.48 -3.19
N THR A 137 1.27 -17.62 -3.81
CA THR A 137 -0.09 -17.28 -3.35
C THR A 137 -1.01 -18.49 -3.12
N LYS A 138 -0.88 -19.57 -3.89
CA LYS A 138 -1.77 -20.74 -3.80
C LYS A 138 -1.18 -21.95 -3.08
N GLU A 139 0.15 -22.03 -2.98
CA GLU A 139 0.85 -23.25 -2.54
C GLU A 139 1.48 -23.11 -1.16
N ASP A 140 1.89 -21.90 -0.80
CA ASP A 140 2.60 -21.65 0.46
C ASP A 140 1.69 -20.88 1.42
N SER A 141 1.46 -21.43 2.61
CA SER A 141 0.81 -20.70 3.70
C SER A 141 1.75 -19.65 4.31
N PHE A 142 3.04 -19.98 4.40
CA PHE A 142 4.06 -19.14 5.01
C PHE A 142 5.12 -18.70 4.00
N ILE A 143 5.91 -17.70 4.38
CA ILE A 143 7.00 -17.19 3.55
C ILE A 143 8.15 -18.20 3.51
N ARG A 144 8.71 -18.37 2.32
CA ARG A 144 9.93 -19.14 2.05
C ARG A 144 11.12 -18.19 2.02
N THR A 145 12.23 -18.66 2.55
CA THR A 145 13.53 -17.99 2.49
C THR A 145 14.47 -18.77 1.59
N PHE A 146 15.44 -18.09 0.99
CA PHE A 146 16.58 -18.76 0.38
C PHE A 146 17.61 -19.09 1.48
N GLU A 147 18.89 -19.23 1.13
CA GLU A 147 19.93 -19.39 2.15
C GLU A 147 19.94 -18.21 3.12
N THR A 148 19.81 -18.48 4.43
CA THR A 148 19.73 -17.45 5.49
C THR A 148 20.88 -16.44 5.45
N LYS A 149 22.07 -16.87 4.97
CA LYS A 149 23.23 -15.99 4.82
C LYS A 149 23.04 -14.93 3.73
N MET A 150 22.39 -15.28 2.62
CA MET A 150 22.07 -14.34 1.54
C MET A 150 20.94 -13.39 1.98
N ASP A 151 19.91 -13.95 2.60
CA ASP A 151 18.78 -13.16 3.08
C ASP A 151 19.24 -12.14 4.13
N ASN A 152 20.14 -12.47 5.07
CA ASN A 152 20.64 -11.50 6.05
C ASN A 152 21.54 -10.39 5.45
N GLN A 153 22.11 -10.59 4.26
CA GLN A 153 22.95 -9.57 3.61
C GLN A 153 22.15 -8.59 2.75
N ILE A 154 20.97 -9.00 2.30
CA ILE A 154 20.16 -8.27 1.30
C ILE A 154 18.77 -7.89 1.84
N SER A 155 18.31 -8.52 2.91
CA SER A 155 17.03 -8.17 3.55
C SER A 155 17.09 -6.73 4.03
N TYR A 156 16.06 -5.97 3.66
CA TYR A 156 15.85 -4.55 3.96
C TYR A 156 16.43 -3.52 2.98
N CYS A 157 16.46 -3.80 1.68
CA CYS A 157 16.25 -2.73 0.70
C CYS A 157 14.74 -2.55 0.46
N ILE A 158 14.08 -1.82 1.37
CA ILE A 158 12.75 -1.21 1.15
C ILE A 158 12.99 0.23 0.69
#